data_AF-A0AAW2RVR6-F1
#
_entry.id   AF-A0AAW2RVR6-F1
#
_cell.length_a   1.000
_cell.length_b   1.000
_cell.length_c   1.000
_cell.angle_alpha   90.00
_cell.angle_beta   90.00
_cell.angle_gamma   90.00
#
_symmetry.space_group_name_H-M   'P 1'
#
loop_
_entity.id
_entity.type
_entity.pdbx_description
1 polymer ?
#
loop_
_entity_poly.entity_id
_entity_poly.type
_entity_poly.pdbx_seq_one_letter_code
_entity_poly.pdbx_strand_id
1 'polypeptide(L)'
;MKIDWLNKFLEVMWPYLDKAICKTAKNIATPIIAEQIPKYKIESVEFETLTLGSLPPTFQGMKVYLTEEKELIMEPSLKWAGNPNVTIAVKAFGLKATVQVVDLQVFVQPRITLKPLVPSFPCFAKILVSLMEKPHVDFGLKLAGADLMSIPGLYRFVQVEVRNKH
;
A
#
# COMPACT_ATOMS: atom_id res chain seq x y z
N MET A 1 8.26 9.86 22.12
CA MET A 1 6.84 9.85 22.55
C MET A 1 6.10 8.86 21.67
N LYS A 2 5.43 7.87 22.26
CA LYS A 2 4.49 7.01 21.52
C LYS A 2 3.23 7.81 21.19
N ILE A 3 2.67 7.64 20.00
CA ILE A 3 1.47 8.37 19.54
C ILE A 3 0.23 7.50 19.78
N ASP A 4 -0.01 7.16 21.04
CA ASP A 4 -0.99 6.14 21.41
C ASP A 4 -2.43 6.54 21.04
N TRP A 5 -2.75 7.83 21.15
CA TRP A 5 -4.08 8.33 20.78
C TRP A 5 -4.37 8.15 19.27
N LEU A 6 -3.37 8.38 18.41
CA LEU A 6 -3.52 8.26 16.96
C LEU A 6 -3.59 6.80 16.54
N ASN A 7 -2.80 5.94 17.20
CA ASN A 7 -2.89 4.50 17.01
C ASN A 7 -4.28 3.97 17.40
N LYS A 8 -4.82 4.40 18.54
CA LYS A 8 -6.19 4.02 18.96
C LYS A 8 -7.26 4.56 18.02
N PHE A 9 -7.12 5.79 17.53
CA PHE A 9 -8.00 6.34 16.50
C PHE A 9 -7.97 5.48 15.23
N LEU A 10 -6.77 5.13 14.75
CA LEU A 10 -6.60 4.33 13.54
C LEU A 10 -7.17 2.92 13.72
N GLU A 11 -6.98 2.30 14.88
CA GLU A 11 -7.55 0.99 15.23
C GLU A 11 -9.08 0.99 15.13
N VAL A 12 -9.75 2.00 15.70
CA VAL A 12 -11.21 2.15 15.61
C VAL A 12 -11.68 2.37 14.17
N MET A 13 -10.92 3.16 13.39
CA MET A 13 -11.28 3.49 12.01
C MET A 13 -10.95 2.36 11.02
N TRP A 14 -10.07 1.43 11.38
CA TRP A 14 -9.48 0.48 10.45
C TRP A 14 -10.49 -0.35 9.64
N PRO A 15 -11.57 -0.91 10.21
CA PRO A 15 -12.54 -1.70 9.44
C PRO A 15 -13.24 -0.89 8.34
N TYR A 16 -13.34 0.43 8.50
CA TYR A 16 -13.92 1.34 7.51
C TYR A 16 -12.87 1.74 6.47
N LEU A 17 -11.65 2.00 6.91
CA LEU A 17 -10.52 2.32 6.03
C LEU A 17 -10.17 1.14 5.12
N ASP A 18 -10.12 -0.09 5.63
CA ASP A 18 -9.92 -1.30 4.83
C ASP A 18 -10.88 -1.33 3.63
N LYS A 19 -12.19 -1.23 3.90
CA LYS A 19 -13.23 -1.22 2.85
C LYS A 19 -13.04 -0.08 1.85
N ALA A 20 -12.78 1.13 2.32
CA ALA A 20 -12.63 2.31 1.47
C ALA A 20 -11.37 2.22 0.59
N ILE A 21 -10.24 1.79 1.16
CA ILE A 21 -8.97 1.63 0.47
C ILE A 21 -9.07 0.49 -0.54
N CYS A 22 -9.63 -0.66 -0.16
CA CYS A 22 -9.84 -1.78 -1.09
C CYS A 22 -10.74 -1.40 -2.27
N LYS A 23 -11.84 -0.69 -2.02
CA LYS A 23 -12.71 -0.18 -3.11
C LYS A 23 -11.93 0.76 -4.04
N THR A 24 -11.17 1.68 -3.48
CA THR A 24 -10.36 2.63 -4.25
C THR A 24 -9.27 1.92 -5.06
N ALA A 25 -8.54 1.00 -4.44
CA ALA A 25 -7.50 0.20 -5.09
C ALA A 25 -8.08 -0.63 -6.24
N LYS A 26 -9.24 -1.27 -6.03
CA LYS A 26 -9.93 -2.03 -7.09
C LYS A 26 -10.33 -1.13 -8.26
N ASN A 27 -10.86 0.06 -7.98
CA ASN A 27 -11.26 1.01 -9.03
C ASN A 27 -10.06 1.53 -9.84
N ILE A 28 -8.91 1.73 -9.19
CA ILE A 28 -7.68 2.15 -9.87
C ILE A 28 -7.07 0.98 -10.67
N ALA A 29 -7.02 -0.21 -10.09
CA ALA A 29 -6.37 -1.37 -10.70
C ALA A 29 -7.16 -1.94 -11.88
N THR A 30 -8.49 -1.93 -11.84
CA THR A 30 -9.35 -2.51 -12.88
C THR A 30 -9.03 -2.02 -14.30
N PRO A 31 -8.97 -0.70 -14.59
CA PRO A 31 -8.62 -0.23 -15.93
C PRO A 31 -7.18 -0.57 -16.32
N ILE A 32 -6.23 -0.47 -15.39
CA ILE A 32 -4.81 -0.80 -15.64
C ILE A 32 -4.66 -2.27 -16.05
N ILE A 33 -5.36 -3.17 -15.35
CA ILE A 33 -5.39 -4.60 -15.65
C ILE A 33 -6.04 -4.85 -17.00
N ALA A 34 -7.19 -4.22 -17.27
CA ALA A 34 -7.91 -4.37 -18.54
C ALA A 34 -7.05 -4.00 -19.75
N GLU A 35 -6.18 -2.99 -19.63
CA GLU A 35 -5.22 -2.64 -20.69
C GLU A 35 -4.13 -3.69 -20.93
N GLN A 36 -3.79 -4.50 -19.92
CA GLN A 36 -2.78 -5.55 -20.07
C GLN A 36 -3.37 -6.88 -20.57
N ILE A 37 -4.67 -7.14 -20.36
CA ILE A 37 -5.34 -8.39 -20.74
C ILE A 37 -5.07 -8.79 -22.21
N PRO A 38 -5.25 -7.90 -23.22
CA PRO A 38 -5.00 -8.24 -24.62
C PRO A 38 -3.54 -8.60 -24.93
N LYS A 39 -2.58 -8.01 -24.20
CA LYS A 39 -1.15 -8.21 -24.45
C LYS A 39 -0.68 -9.62 -24.09
N TYR A 40 -1.29 -10.23 -23.08
CA TYR A 40 -0.87 -11.52 -22.53
C TYR A 40 -1.82 -12.67 -22.87
N LYS A 41 -2.79 -12.47 -23.78
CA LYS A 41 -3.83 -13.46 -24.12
C LYS A 41 -4.58 -13.98 -22.87
N ILE A 42 -4.77 -13.11 -21.89
CA ILE A 42 -5.55 -13.40 -20.69
C ILE A 42 -7.04 -13.28 -21.05
N GLU A 43 -7.88 -14.16 -20.51
CA GLU A 43 -9.33 -14.11 -20.70
C GLU A 43 -9.99 -13.20 -19.65
N SER A 44 -9.63 -13.37 -18.36
CA SER A 44 -10.08 -12.48 -17.30
C SER A 44 -9.10 -12.40 -16.13
N VAL A 45 -9.15 -11.28 -15.42
CA VAL A 45 -8.47 -11.07 -14.13
C VAL A 45 -9.50 -10.53 -13.15
N GLU A 46 -9.70 -11.23 -12.05
CA GLU A 46 -10.77 -10.94 -11.10
C GLU A 46 -10.22 -10.95 -9.67
N PHE A 47 -10.61 -9.96 -8.86
CA PHE A 47 -10.37 -9.99 -7.42
C PHE A 47 -11.41 -10.90 -6.75
N GLU A 48 -10.98 -12.07 -6.27
CA GLU A 48 -11.83 -12.99 -5.49
C GLU A 48 -11.96 -12.51 -4.05
N THR A 49 -10.84 -12.11 -3.45
CA THR A 49 -10.79 -11.47 -2.13
C THR A 49 -9.89 -10.25 -2.20
N LEU A 50 -10.29 -9.20 -1.48
CA LEU A 50 -9.50 -7.97 -1.36
C LEU A 50 -9.78 -7.35 0.01
N THR A 51 -8.91 -7.64 0.97
CA THR A 51 -8.85 -7.00 2.27
C THR A 51 -7.39 -6.79 2.68
N LEU A 52 -7.13 -5.69 3.35
CA LEU A 52 -5.86 -5.35 3.98
C LEU A 52 -5.67 -6.06 5.32
N GLY A 53 -6.68 -6.79 5.79
CA GLY A 53 -6.65 -7.55 7.03
C GLY A 53 -7.19 -6.79 8.24
N SER A 54 -7.07 -7.41 9.42
CA SER A 54 -7.58 -6.88 10.68
C SER A 54 -6.56 -6.05 11.46
N LEU A 55 -5.29 -6.09 11.06
CA LEU A 55 -4.19 -5.43 11.76
C LEU A 55 -3.87 -4.08 11.10
N PRO A 56 -4.15 -2.93 11.75
CA PRO A 56 -3.84 -1.61 11.20
C PRO A 56 -2.34 -1.28 11.21
N PRO A 57 -1.91 -0.28 10.43
CA PRO A 57 -0.62 0.36 10.60
C PRO A 57 -0.48 0.98 12.00
N THR A 58 0.75 1.18 12.43
CA THR A 58 1.09 1.82 13.71
C THR A 58 2.05 2.97 13.48
N PHE A 59 1.75 4.10 14.11
CA PHE A 59 2.65 5.23 14.23
C PHE A 59 3.65 4.96 15.36
N GLN A 60 4.92 4.88 15.00
CA GLN A 60 6.04 4.69 15.93
C GLN A 60 6.45 6.00 16.62
N GLY A 61 6.22 7.11 15.93
CA GLY A 61 6.58 8.45 16.37
C GLY A 61 6.33 9.47 15.25
N MET A 62 6.54 10.73 15.56
CA MET A 62 6.39 11.84 14.63
C MET A 62 7.36 12.94 15.05
N LYS A 63 8.11 13.44 14.08
CA LYS A 63 8.92 14.66 14.26
C LYS A 63 8.13 15.83 13.69
N VAL A 64 8.20 16.97 14.37
CA VAL A 64 7.51 18.18 13.95
C VAL A 64 8.49 19.35 14.01
N TYR A 65 8.54 20.13 12.94
CA TYR A 65 9.45 21.25 12.78
C TYR A 65 8.68 22.48 12.31
N LEU A 66 9.04 23.65 12.83
CA LEU A 66 8.61 24.93 12.31
C LEU A 66 9.83 25.58 11.65
N THR A 67 9.70 26.01 10.40
CA THR A 67 10.77 26.71 9.68
C THR A 67 10.66 28.22 9.89
N GLU A 68 11.75 28.94 9.62
CA GLU A 68 11.78 30.42 9.63
C GLU A 68 10.79 31.02 8.61
N GLU A 69 10.50 30.29 7.54
CA GLU A 69 9.54 30.65 6.48
C GLU A 69 8.06 30.41 6.88
N LYS A 70 7.78 30.15 8.17
CA LYS A 70 6.45 29.80 8.68
C LYS A 70 5.86 28.59 7.95
N GLU A 71 6.64 27.52 7.82
CA GLU A 71 6.18 26.24 7.31
C GLU A 71 6.16 25.21 8.44
N LEU A 72 5.07 24.44 8.53
CA LEU A 72 4.97 23.32 9.47
C LEU A 72 5.33 22.03 8.74
N ILE A 73 6.39 21.36 9.16
CA ILE A 73 6.83 20.07 8.62
C ILE A 73 6.55 18.98 9.64
N MET A 74 5.89 17.91 9.21
CA MET A 74 5.57 16.73 10.02
C MET A 74 6.12 15.48 9.35
N GLU A 75 6.83 14.66 10.10
CA GLU A 75 7.46 13.42 9.64
C GLU A 75 7.02 12.25 10.53
N PRO A 76 5.82 11.68 10.32
CA PRO A 76 5.42 10.48 11.02
C PRO A 76 6.22 9.26 10.55
N SER A 77 6.50 8.33 11.45
CA SER A 77 7.08 7.03 11.13
C SER A 77 6.01 5.95 11.27
N LEU A 78 5.63 5.34 10.15
CA LEU A 78 4.62 4.29 10.11
C LEU A 78 5.25 2.92 9.88
N LYS A 79 4.77 1.94 10.64
CA LYS A 79 5.07 0.53 10.44
C LYS A 79 3.78 -0.26 10.35
N TRP A 80 3.70 -1.17 9.41
CA TRP A 80 2.54 -2.01 9.21
C TRP A 80 2.98 -3.45 8.97
N ALA A 81 2.67 -4.33 9.92
CA ALA A 81 2.76 -5.77 9.73
C ALA A 81 1.31 -6.28 9.65
N GLY A 82 0.78 -6.27 8.43
CA GLY A 82 -0.60 -6.59 8.14
C GLY A 82 -0.80 -8.07 7.80
N ASN A 83 -2.03 -8.53 7.96
CA ASN A 83 -2.50 -9.85 7.54
C ASN A 83 -3.49 -9.74 6.37
N PRO A 84 -3.08 -9.18 5.22
CA PRO A 84 -3.97 -9.01 4.10
C PRO A 84 -4.39 -10.36 3.52
N ASN A 85 -5.56 -10.37 2.87
CA ASN A 85 -5.99 -11.46 2.03
C ASN A 85 -6.45 -10.87 0.70
N VAL A 86 -5.50 -10.79 -0.23
CA VAL A 86 -5.75 -10.32 -1.59
C VAL A 86 -5.55 -11.48 -2.55
N THR A 87 -6.64 -12.08 -3.02
CA THR A 87 -6.62 -13.17 -3.99
C THR A 87 -7.11 -12.68 -5.34
N ILE A 88 -6.26 -12.85 -6.34
CA ILE A 88 -6.52 -12.50 -7.73
C ILE A 88 -6.60 -13.80 -8.53
N ALA A 89 -7.72 -14.04 -9.19
CA ALA A 89 -7.87 -15.12 -10.16
C ALA A 89 -7.53 -14.61 -11.56
N VAL A 90 -6.72 -15.37 -12.28
CA VAL A 90 -6.37 -15.14 -13.69
C VAL A 90 -6.86 -16.34 -14.49
N LYS A 91 -7.66 -16.09 -15.53
CA LYS A 91 -8.09 -17.11 -16.49
C LYS A 91 -7.38 -16.90 -17.82
N ALA A 92 -6.79 -17.96 -18.37
CA ALA A 92 -6.17 -17.94 -19.69
C ALA A 92 -6.12 -19.37 -20.27
N PHE A 93 -6.38 -19.52 -21.57
CA PHE A 93 -6.34 -20.79 -22.28
C PHE A 93 -7.23 -21.88 -21.65
N GLY A 94 -8.39 -21.49 -21.09
CA GLY A 94 -9.28 -22.39 -20.36
C GLY A 94 -8.77 -22.85 -18.98
N LEU A 95 -7.62 -22.35 -18.51
CA LEU A 95 -7.07 -22.62 -17.18
C LEU A 95 -7.32 -21.42 -16.24
N LYS A 96 -7.59 -21.71 -14.96
CA LYS A 96 -7.71 -20.72 -13.90
C LYS A 96 -6.58 -20.90 -12.89
N ALA A 97 -5.81 -19.84 -12.66
CA ALA A 97 -4.81 -19.77 -11.60
C ALA A 97 -5.19 -18.68 -10.59
N THR A 98 -4.83 -18.86 -9.33
CA THR A 98 -5.00 -17.83 -8.29
C THR A 98 -3.64 -17.39 -7.78
N VAL A 99 -3.46 -16.08 -7.60
CA VAL A 99 -2.31 -15.49 -6.92
C VAL A 99 -2.83 -14.80 -5.68
N GLN A 100 -2.25 -15.11 -4.53
CA GLN A 100 -2.62 -14.53 -3.25
C GLN A 100 -1.44 -13.76 -2.66
N VAL A 101 -1.69 -12.52 -2.25
CA VAL A 101 -0.74 -11.73 -1.46
C VAL A 101 -1.07 -11.92 0.02
N VAL A 102 -0.05 -12.27 0.81
CA VAL A 102 -0.12 -12.50 2.26
C VAL A 102 1.05 -11.82 2.97
N ASP A 103 1.03 -11.80 4.30
CA ASP A 103 2.17 -11.41 5.15
C ASP A 103 2.84 -10.08 4.72
N LEU A 104 2.07 -8.99 4.77
CA LEU A 104 2.53 -7.70 4.29
C LEU A 104 3.29 -6.94 5.39
N GLN A 105 4.51 -6.52 5.07
CA GLN A 105 5.31 -5.67 5.92
C GLN A 105 5.64 -4.36 5.19
N VAL A 106 5.24 -3.22 5.77
CA VAL A 106 5.50 -1.89 5.24
C VAL A 106 6.15 -1.01 6.29
N PHE A 107 7.21 -0.31 5.91
CA PHE A 107 7.81 0.77 6.69
C PHE A 107 7.88 2.01 5.81
N VAL A 108 7.27 3.09 6.28
CA VAL A 108 7.20 4.33 5.51
C VAL A 108 7.36 5.54 6.43
N GLN A 109 8.09 6.53 5.92
CA GLN A 109 8.34 7.81 6.57
C GLN A 109 7.98 8.94 5.61
N PRO A 110 6.69 9.33 5.52
CA PRO A 110 6.31 10.47 4.73
C PRO A 110 6.75 11.76 5.43
N ARG A 111 7.04 12.79 4.64
CA ARG A 111 7.19 14.17 5.07
C ARG A 111 6.00 14.97 4.53
N ILE A 112 5.31 15.63 5.45
CA ILE A 112 4.13 16.46 5.16
C ILE A 112 4.50 17.89 5.50
N THR A 113 4.45 18.79 4.52
CA THR A 113 4.74 20.22 4.71
C THR A 113 3.48 21.04 4.47
N LEU A 114 3.07 21.83 5.47
CA LEU A 114 2.02 22.82 5.35
C LEU A 114 2.65 24.19 5.10
N LYS A 115 2.41 24.78 3.93
CA LYS A 115 3.06 26.04 3.53
C LYS A 115 2.28 26.89 2.53
N PRO A 116 2.45 28.23 2.57
CA PRO A 116 2.78 28.98 3.78
C PRO A 116 1.68 28.79 4.85
N LEU A 117 2.02 28.95 6.12
CA LEU A 117 1.03 29.12 7.18
C LEU A 117 0.36 30.50 7.04
N VAL A 118 -0.96 30.53 7.19
CA VAL A 118 -1.79 31.73 7.02
C VAL A 118 -2.75 31.89 8.19
N PRO A 119 -3.18 33.12 8.55
CA PRO A 119 -4.07 33.36 9.70
C PRO A 119 -5.55 33.10 9.40
N SER A 120 -5.87 32.32 8.37
CA SER A 120 -7.24 31.92 8.00
C SER A 120 -7.35 30.40 7.94
N PHE A 121 -8.44 29.85 8.47
CA PHE A 121 -8.67 28.40 8.46
C PHE A 121 -8.61 27.83 7.02
N PRO A 122 -7.91 26.70 6.77
CA PRO A 122 -7.36 25.72 7.71
C PRO A 122 -5.94 26.02 8.25
N CYS A 123 -5.52 27.29 8.20
CA CYS A 123 -4.25 27.84 8.68
C CYS A 123 -3.02 27.58 7.79
N PHE A 124 -3.23 27.07 6.57
CA PHE A 124 -2.20 26.89 5.56
C PHE A 124 -2.79 27.02 4.16
N ALA A 125 -1.97 27.38 3.16
CA ALA A 125 -2.43 27.50 1.77
C ALA A 125 -2.26 26.22 0.95
N LYS A 126 -1.22 25.41 1.23
CA LYS A 126 -0.92 24.17 0.48
C LYS A 126 -0.40 23.08 1.40
N ILE A 127 -0.61 21.83 0.97
CA ILE A 127 -0.01 20.63 1.56
C ILE A 127 0.93 20.04 0.51
N LEU A 128 2.19 19.82 0.88
CA LEU A 128 3.13 19.01 0.12
C LEU A 128 3.38 17.71 0.85
N VAL A 129 3.37 16.59 0.13
CA VAL A 129 3.65 15.27 0.69
C VAL A 129 4.77 14.64 -0.13
N SER A 130 5.81 14.17 0.55
CA SER A 130 6.91 13.41 -0.05
C SER A 130 7.26 12.21 0.83
N LEU A 131 8.08 11.31 0.29
CA LEU A 131 8.68 10.22 1.05
C LEU A 131 10.13 10.58 1.36
N MET A 132 10.53 10.42 2.61
CA MET A 132 11.89 10.71 3.06
C MET A 132 12.90 9.69 2.51
N GLU A 133 12.47 8.44 2.45
CA GLU A 133 13.23 7.31 1.96
C GLU A 133 12.31 6.42 1.12
N LYS A 134 12.91 5.56 0.30
CA LYS A 134 12.15 4.53 -0.43
C LYS A 134 11.41 3.67 0.60
N PRO A 135 10.09 3.50 0.48
CA PRO A 135 9.34 2.71 1.44
C PRO A 135 9.83 1.26 1.38
N HIS A 136 10.03 0.65 2.55
CA HIS A 136 10.27 -0.78 2.62
C HIS A 136 8.92 -1.47 2.51
N VAL A 137 8.79 -2.38 1.55
CA VAL A 137 7.59 -3.18 1.32
C VAL A 137 8.05 -4.61 1.07
N ASP A 138 7.60 -5.51 1.93
CA ASP A 138 7.80 -6.95 1.80
C ASP A 138 6.45 -7.66 1.89
N PHE A 139 6.28 -8.74 1.15
CA PHE A 139 5.03 -9.50 1.12
C PHE A 139 5.26 -10.93 0.64
N GLY A 140 4.47 -11.85 1.20
CA GLY A 140 4.38 -13.22 0.73
C GLY A 140 3.48 -13.34 -0.51
N LEU A 141 3.81 -14.30 -1.38
CA LEU A 141 2.99 -14.66 -2.54
C LEU A 141 2.70 -16.14 -2.54
N LYS A 142 1.43 -16.51 -2.70
CA LYS A 142 1.00 -17.90 -2.96
C LYS A 142 0.43 -18.01 -4.37
N LEU A 143 0.76 -19.07 -5.09
CA LEU A 143 0.22 -19.41 -6.40
C LEU A 143 -0.57 -20.73 -6.29
N ALA A 144 -1.86 -20.70 -6.64
CA ALA A 144 -2.76 -21.84 -6.56
C ALA A 144 -2.75 -22.54 -5.17
N GLY A 145 -2.56 -21.77 -4.10
CA GLY A 145 -2.48 -22.26 -2.72
C GLY A 145 -1.10 -22.79 -2.30
N ALA A 146 -0.15 -22.96 -3.22
CA ALA A 146 1.24 -23.27 -2.92
C ALA A 146 2.05 -21.98 -2.68
N ASP A 147 2.99 -22.01 -1.74
CA ASP A 147 3.86 -20.86 -1.50
C ASP A 147 4.80 -20.65 -2.69
N LEU A 148 4.71 -19.49 -3.35
CA LEU A 148 5.50 -19.21 -4.55
C LEU A 148 7.00 -19.08 -4.22
N MET A 149 7.33 -18.74 -2.97
CA MET A 149 8.72 -18.71 -2.47
C MET A 149 9.34 -20.11 -2.40
N SER A 150 8.53 -21.17 -2.53
CA SER A 150 8.98 -22.56 -2.57
C SER A 150 9.08 -23.14 -3.99
N ILE A 151 8.75 -22.37 -5.04
CA ILE A 151 8.77 -22.82 -6.45
C ILE A 151 10.02 -22.25 -7.15
N PRO A 152 11.08 -23.06 -7.38
CA PRO A 152 12.29 -22.60 -8.06
C PRO A 152 11.98 -22.26 -9.53
N GLY A 153 12.08 -21.00 -9.92
CA GLY A 153 11.94 -20.55 -11.31
C GLY A 153 11.11 -19.26 -11.49
N LEU A 154 9.97 -19.16 -10.81
CA LEU A 154 9.10 -17.96 -10.86
C LEU A 154 9.66 -16.77 -10.06
N TYR A 155 10.41 -17.05 -8.98
CA TYR A 155 11.13 -16.03 -8.19
C TYR A 155 12.05 -15.14 -9.05
N ARG A 156 12.70 -15.72 -10.08
CA ARG A 156 13.57 -14.96 -10.99
C ARG A 156 12.80 -13.99 -11.87
N PHE A 157 11.58 -14.30 -12.29
CA PHE A 157 10.79 -13.42 -13.16
C PHE A 157 10.27 -12.17 -12.42
N VAL A 158 9.78 -12.33 -11.19
CA VAL A 158 9.28 -11.20 -10.38
C VAL A 158 10.40 -10.25 -9.99
N GLN A 159 11.57 -10.76 -9.59
CA GLN A 159 12.71 -9.91 -9.25
C GLN A 159 13.31 -9.18 -10.45
N VAL A 160 13.29 -9.80 -11.64
CA VAL A 160 13.80 -9.16 -12.86
C VAL A 160 12.88 -8.04 -13.33
N GLU A 161 11.55 -8.22 -13.27
CA GLU A 161 10.61 -7.18 -13.72
C GLU A 161 10.55 -5.97 -12.76
N VAL A 162 10.67 -6.21 -11.44
CA VAL A 162 10.75 -5.13 -10.44
C VAL A 162 12.08 -4.38 -10.50
N ARG A 163 13.17 -5.05 -10.92
CA ARG A 163 14.49 -4.44 -11.07
C ARG A 163 14.68 -3.72 -12.42
N ASN A 164 14.04 -4.16 -13.50
CA ASN A 164 14.22 -3.60 -14.85
C ASN A 164 13.42 -2.31 -15.14
N LYS A 165 12.72 -1.75 -14.15
CA LYS A 165 12.10 -0.41 -14.25
C LYS A 165 12.86 0.69 -13.51
N HIS A 166 14.16 0.52 -13.27
CA HIS A 166 15.07 1.59 -12.87
C HIS A 166 16.05 1.89 -14.00
#